data_AF-A0A934C2N3-F1
#
_entry.id   AF-A0A934C2N3-F1
#
_cell.length_a   1.000
_cell.length_b   1.000
_cell.length_c   1.000
_cell.angle_alpha   90.00
_cell.angle_beta   90.00
_cell.angle_gamma   90.00
#
_symmetry.space_group_name_H-M   'P 1'
#
loop_
_entity.id
_entity.type
_entity.pdbx_description
1 polymer ?
#
loop_
_entity_poly.entity_id
_entity_poly.type
_entity_poly.pdbx_seq_one_letter_code
_entity_poly.pdbx_strand_id
1 'polypeptide(L)'
;MARGGDSGSGLRTGCRRGRGGGPGSPGVRGVERGRSPGRLVAGSPRQGAQRREATGAGGRPRPGGGSRRRADLVERGGCGLAAGGASPSGARRPAAGAALNRRPVGPASAAPAAGRNPALRFAKNRILSRLVSASGEILVVCTANICRSPMAAALLQHALLVEDEPLKSWKVVSAGVVARRGDAVSANSVAALKKVGIDISGHRSQPVTQEMMDQAKAVLCMTESHRAMLLVQADPAPRHVHLFREFIPGDAEREIGDPFGGPLSLYEAVRDEMVESIPSLVKYLRGLAA
;
A
#
# COMPACT_ATOMS: atom_id res chain seq x y z
N MET A 1 -53.81 -37.10 -51.46
CA MET A 1 -52.69 -37.97 -51.02
C MET A 1 -52.19 -37.39 -49.69
N ALA A 2 -52.79 -37.75 -48.55
CA ALA A 2 -52.43 -38.88 -47.66
C ALA A 2 -50.95 -38.88 -47.24
N ARG A 3 -50.53 -39.00 -45.96
CA ARG A 3 -51.18 -39.13 -44.63
C ARG A 3 -50.05 -39.07 -43.56
N GLY A 4 -50.40 -38.71 -42.32
CA GLY A 4 -49.77 -39.13 -41.04
C GLY A 4 -48.70 -38.16 -40.50
N GLY A 5 -48.77 -37.60 -39.29
CA GLY A 5 -49.32 -38.07 -38.01
C GLY A 5 -48.14 -38.33 -37.05
N ASP A 6 -48.14 -38.06 -35.75
CA ASP A 6 -49.17 -37.62 -34.83
C ASP A 6 -48.50 -37.19 -33.49
N SER A 7 -49.29 -36.42 -32.75
CA SER A 7 -49.35 -36.00 -31.35
C SER A 7 -48.42 -36.52 -30.23
N GLY A 8 -48.30 -35.67 -29.21
CA GLY A 8 -47.77 -35.97 -27.87
C GLY A 8 -48.07 -34.87 -26.84
N SER A 9 -49.34 -34.51 -26.67
CA SER A 9 -49.85 -33.59 -25.64
C SER A 9 -50.12 -34.31 -24.31
N GLY A 10 -49.86 -33.66 -23.17
CA GLY A 10 -50.24 -34.18 -21.84
C GLY A 10 -50.19 -33.16 -20.71
N LEU A 11 -51.18 -32.27 -20.65
CA LEU A 11 -51.54 -31.47 -19.48
C LEU A 11 -52.31 -32.32 -18.45
N ARG A 12 -52.11 -32.07 -17.14
CA ARG A 12 -53.12 -32.06 -16.04
C ARG A 12 -52.43 -31.86 -14.68
N THR A 13 -52.56 -30.69 -14.05
CA THR A 13 -53.51 -30.32 -12.96
C THR A 13 -53.28 -31.03 -11.62
N GLY A 14 -53.01 -30.24 -10.56
CA GLY A 14 -53.02 -30.73 -9.18
C GLY A 14 -52.68 -29.67 -8.14
N CYS A 15 -53.57 -28.71 -7.91
CA CYS A 15 -53.55 -27.81 -6.76
C CYS A 15 -54.26 -28.51 -5.58
N ARG A 16 -53.66 -28.57 -4.37
CA ARG A 16 -54.40 -28.59 -3.09
C ARG A 16 -53.52 -28.24 -1.88
N ARG A 17 -54.17 -27.55 -0.94
CA ARG A 17 -53.68 -26.87 0.27
C ARG A 17 -53.60 -27.81 1.48
N GLY A 18 -52.78 -27.43 2.47
CA GLY A 18 -52.91 -27.81 3.89
C GLY A 18 -51.69 -27.32 4.68
N ARG A 19 -51.70 -26.15 5.33
CA ARG A 19 -52.12 -25.86 6.73
C ARG A 19 -51.56 -26.81 7.80
N GLY A 20 -50.73 -26.26 8.70
CA GLY A 20 -50.93 -26.38 10.16
C GLY A 20 -49.80 -26.99 11.00
N GLY A 21 -49.33 -26.19 11.99
CA GLY A 21 -48.96 -26.69 13.32
C GLY A 21 -47.46 -26.79 13.68
N GLY A 22 -46.95 -25.83 14.47
CA GLY A 22 -45.82 -26.07 15.39
C GLY A 22 -46.32 -26.65 16.73
N PRO A 23 -45.62 -26.39 17.86
CA PRO A 23 -44.28 -26.82 18.27
C PRO A 23 -44.35 -27.86 19.42
N GLY A 24 -43.24 -28.50 19.81
CA GLY A 24 -43.24 -29.34 21.01
C GLY A 24 -41.91 -30.03 21.33
N SER A 25 -41.16 -29.45 22.27
CA SER A 25 -40.13 -30.13 23.05
C SER A 25 -40.73 -31.26 23.88
N PRO A 26 -39.90 -32.21 24.35
CA PRO A 26 -39.94 -32.52 25.77
C PRO A 26 -38.55 -32.58 26.40
N GLY A 27 -38.46 -31.99 27.59
CA GLY A 27 -37.29 -32.12 28.46
C GLY A 27 -37.48 -33.18 29.55
N VAL A 28 -36.40 -33.25 30.33
CA VAL A 28 -36.27 -33.57 31.76
C VAL A 28 -36.29 -35.03 32.23
N ARG A 29 -35.12 -35.45 32.72
CA ARG A 29 -34.75 -35.74 34.14
C ARG A 29 -33.51 -36.65 34.12
N GLY A 30 -32.42 -36.46 34.87
CA GLY A 30 -32.13 -35.69 36.08
C GLY A 30 -31.25 -36.58 36.98
N VAL A 31 -30.50 -35.97 37.93
CA VAL A 31 -29.91 -36.61 39.15
C VAL A 31 -28.56 -37.34 38.87
N GLU A 32 -27.41 -37.12 39.51
CA GLU A 32 -27.08 -36.45 40.77
C GLU A 32 -25.60 -36.00 40.92
N ARG A 33 -25.47 -34.94 41.72
CA ARG A 33 -24.41 -34.42 42.59
C ARG A 33 -23.15 -35.27 42.87
N GLY A 34 -22.00 -34.59 42.82
CA GLY A 34 -21.25 -34.26 44.05
C GLY A 34 -19.81 -34.78 44.21
N ARG A 35 -18.96 -33.86 44.70
CA ARG A 35 -17.80 -34.05 45.60
C ARG A 35 -16.38 -34.15 44.98
N SER A 36 -15.68 -33.02 44.94
CA SER A 36 -14.23 -32.90 45.23
C SER A 36 -13.96 -33.30 46.70
N PRO A 37 -12.75 -33.67 47.19
CA PRO A 37 -11.44 -33.09 46.82
C PRO A 37 -10.18 -34.01 46.88
N GLY A 38 -9.03 -33.52 46.39
CA GLY A 38 -7.76 -33.65 47.13
C GLY A 38 -6.57 -34.36 46.46
N ARG A 39 -5.41 -33.70 46.63
CA ARG A 39 -4.04 -34.21 46.86
C ARG A 39 -3.09 -34.49 45.67
N LEU A 40 -2.15 -33.53 45.50
CA LEU A 40 -0.68 -33.66 45.53
C LEU A 40 -0.07 -35.05 45.25
N VAL A 41 0.77 -35.15 44.21
CA VAL A 41 2.10 -35.81 44.28
C VAL A 41 3.08 -35.12 43.33
N ALA A 42 4.25 -34.77 43.87
CA ALA A 42 5.44 -34.29 43.18
C ALA A 42 6.24 -35.44 42.55
N GLY A 43 7.01 -35.16 41.49
CA GLY A 43 7.97 -36.11 40.93
C GLY A 43 8.85 -35.49 39.84
N SER A 44 9.96 -34.88 40.25
CA SER A 44 11.08 -34.48 39.38
C SER A 44 12.00 -35.69 39.07
N PRO A 45 13.19 -35.50 38.47
CA PRO A 45 13.54 -35.84 37.09
C PRO A 45 14.46 -37.07 37.01
N ARG A 46 14.66 -37.63 35.80
CA ARG A 46 15.75 -38.58 35.55
C ARG A 46 16.72 -38.06 34.50
N GLN A 47 17.95 -37.92 34.97
CA GLN A 47 19.20 -37.70 34.24
C GLN A 47 19.65 -38.97 33.53
N GLY A 48 20.59 -38.82 32.59
CA GLY A 48 21.50 -39.86 32.12
C GLY A 48 21.89 -39.59 30.67
N ALA A 49 23.02 -38.93 30.39
CA ALA A 49 24.35 -39.55 30.20
C ALA A 49 24.43 -40.31 28.86
N GLN A 50 25.43 -40.20 27.99
CA GLN A 50 26.80 -39.67 28.10
C GLN A 50 27.48 -39.78 26.70
N ARG A 51 28.43 -38.86 26.45
CA ARG A 51 29.81 -39.06 25.92
C ARG A 51 30.15 -39.28 24.43
N ARG A 52 31.17 -38.45 24.06
CA ARG A 52 32.48 -38.72 23.37
C ARG A 52 32.44 -39.03 21.87
N GLU A 53 33.41 -38.69 21.01
CA GLU A 53 34.65 -37.89 20.95
C GLU A 53 35.15 -38.01 19.47
N ALA A 54 36.28 -37.35 19.14
CA ALA A 54 37.19 -37.59 17.99
C ALA A 54 37.00 -36.62 16.79
N THR A 55 37.81 -35.56 16.67
CA THR A 55 39.19 -35.46 16.11
C THR A 55 39.31 -35.62 14.59
N GLY A 56 39.96 -34.65 13.93
CA GLY A 56 40.94 -34.96 12.88
C GLY A 56 40.89 -34.15 11.58
N ALA A 57 41.91 -33.31 11.41
CA ALA A 57 42.70 -33.08 10.18
C ALA A 57 42.11 -32.35 8.95
N GLY A 58 42.67 -31.15 8.70
CA GLY A 58 43.67 -30.97 7.64
C GLY A 58 43.19 -30.77 6.19
N GLY A 59 43.38 -29.57 5.64
CA GLY A 59 43.36 -29.35 4.20
C GLY A 59 43.34 -27.89 3.77
N ARG A 60 44.51 -27.23 3.73
CA ARG A 60 44.71 -25.99 2.97
C ARG A 60 45.19 -26.32 1.57
N PRO A 61 44.59 -25.79 0.49
CA PRO A 61 45.26 -25.68 -0.80
C PRO A 61 45.93 -24.31 -0.98
N ARG A 62 47.13 -24.34 -1.57
CA ARG A 62 47.93 -23.19 -2.01
C ARG A 62 47.25 -22.49 -3.21
N PRO A 63 47.38 -21.15 -3.37
CA PRO A 63 47.00 -20.50 -4.62
C PRO A 63 48.12 -20.62 -5.66
N GLY A 64 47.79 -21.24 -6.80
CA GLY A 64 48.60 -21.23 -8.02
C GLY A 64 48.43 -19.91 -8.77
N GLY A 65 49.51 -19.40 -9.33
CA GLY A 65 49.59 -18.11 -10.00
C GLY A 65 48.93 -18.06 -11.38
N GLY A 66 48.85 -16.85 -11.93
CA GLY A 66 48.58 -16.65 -13.35
C GLY A 66 47.89 -15.32 -13.70
N SER A 67 48.61 -14.52 -14.50
CA SER A 67 48.12 -13.40 -15.33
C SER A 67 47.81 -12.06 -14.65
N ARG A 68 48.85 -11.23 -14.53
CA ARG A 68 48.71 -9.77 -14.64
C ARG A 68 48.30 -9.45 -16.08
N ARG A 69 47.03 -9.10 -16.32
CA ARG A 69 46.61 -8.45 -17.56
C ARG A 69 47.00 -6.97 -17.47
N ARG A 70 47.67 -6.49 -18.52
CA ARG A 70 47.98 -5.09 -18.77
C ARG A 70 46.68 -4.29 -18.80
N ALA A 71 46.62 -3.20 -18.04
CA ALA A 71 45.64 -2.15 -18.23
C ALA A 71 46.18 -1.21 -19.31
N ASP A 72 45.44 -1.09 -20.41
CA ASP A 72 45.60 -0.04 -21.41
C ASP A 72 45.18 1.29 -20.77
N LEU A 73 46.10 2.25 -20.71
CA LEU A 73 45.83 3.62 -20.32
C LEU A 73 45.95 4.52 -21.56
N VAL A 74 44.76 4.90 -22.02
CA VAL A 74 44.38 6.17 -22.66
C VAL A 74 45.47 7.24 -22.71
N GLU A 75 45.77 7.74 -23.91
CA GLU A 75 46.26 9.10 -24.13
C GLU A 75 45.98 9.53 -25.59
N ARG A 76 45.41 10.74 -25.71
CA ARG A 76 45.48 11.71 -26.84
C ARG A 76 44.46 11.62 -27.98
N GLY A 77 43.51 12.54 -27.90
CA GLY A 77 42.80 13.10 -29.05
C GLY A 77 42.39 14.54 -28.74
N GLY A 78 43.23 15.50 -29.10
CA GLY A 78 42.97 16.93 -28.97
C GLY A 78 42.13 17.49 -30.14
N CYS A 79 41.18 18.35 -29.81
CA CYS A 79 40.63 19.44 -30.62
C CYS A 79 40.53 20.61 -29.64
N GLY A 80 41.19 21.75 -29.79
CA GLY A 80 41.44 22.47 -31.03
C GLY A 80 40.21 23.33 -31.31
N LEU A 81 40.13 24.51 -30.70
CA LEU A 81 39.56 25.73 -31.29
C LEU A 81 39.79 26.93 -30.36
N ALA A 82 40.39 27.94 -30.97
CA ALA A 82 40.82 29.19 -30.38
C ALA A 82 39.81 30.31 -30.66
N ALA A 83 39.96 31.36 -29.84
CA ALA A 83 39.92 32.76 -30.21
C ALA A 83 38.60 33.56 -30.13
N GLY A 84 38.73 34.68 -29.39
CA GLY A 84 38.08 35.98 -29.64
C GLY A 84 36.80 36.21 -28.83
N GLY A 85 36.62 37.27 -28.05
CA GLY A 85 37.38 38.50 -27.88
C GLY A 85 36.40 39.62 -27.47
N ALA A 86 36.83 40.45 -26.51
CA ALA A 86 36.43 41.84 -26.26
C ALA A 86 35.00 42.19 -25.79
N SER A 87 34.89 42.56 -24.51
CA SER A 87 34.08 43.70 -24.07
C SER A 87 34.70 45.01 -24.55
N PRO A 88 33.92 46.10 -24.71
CA PRO A 88 34.02 47.14 -23.69
C PRO A 88 32.70 47.89 -23.39
N SER A 89 32.78 48.62 -22.27
CA SER A 89 31.80 49.51 -21.65
C SER A 89 31.55 50.81 -22.43
N GLY A 90 30.40 51.46 -22.18
CA GLY A 90 30.09 52.77 -22.74
C GLY A 90 28.81 53.42 -22.21
N ALA A 91 28.93 54.10 -21.07
CA ALA A 91 28.19 55.24 -20.51
C ALA A 91 26.88 55.77 -21.17
N ARG A 92 25.87 56.10 -20.34
CA ARG A 92 25.45 57.50 -20.01
C ARG A 92 24.09 57.55 -19.26
N ARG A 93 24.09 58.17 -18.06
CA ARG A 93 22.98 58.98 -17.47
C ARG A 93 23.08 60.40 -18.10
N PRO A 94 22.05 61.28 -18.14
CA PRO A 94 21.28 61.82 -16.99
C PRO A 94 19.77 62.07 -17.28
N ALA A 95 18.86 62.00 -16.30
CA ALA A 95 18.35 62.99 -15.33
C ALA A 95 17.17 63.88 -15.79
N ALA A 96 16.25 64.06 -14.83
CA ALA A 96 15.40 65.22 -14.53
C ALA A 96 14.00 65.36 -15.17
N GLY A 97 13.05 65.82 -14.33
CA GLY A 97 11.79 66.48 -14.70
C GLY A 97 10.54 65.70 -14.30
N ALA A 98 10.12 65.68 -13.03
CA ALA A 98 9.22 66.67 -12.41
C ALA A 98 7.87 66.84 -13.14
N ALA A 99 6.79 66.29 -12.55
CA ALA A 99 5.44 66.88 -12.61
C ALA A 99 4.52 66.22 -11.57
N LEU A 100 4.40 66.88 -10.43
CA LEU A 100 3.28 66.69 -9.50
C LEU A 100 1.98 67.03 -10.24
N ASN A 101 1.04 66.09 -10.31
CA ASN A 101 -0.33 66.41 -10.70
C ASN A 101 -1.31 65.79 -9.70
N ARG A 102 -1.67 66.60 -8.71
CA ARG A 102 -2.79 66.35 -7.80
C ARG A 102 -4.09 66.59 -8.57
N ARG A 103 -4.94 65.58 -8.66
CA ARG A 103 -6.36 65.71 -9.04
C ARG A 103 -7.23 64.73 -8.24
N PRO A 104 -8.53 65.04 -8.09
CA PRO A 104 -9.21 65.02 -6.79
C PRO A 104 -9.87 63.68 -6.45
N VAL A 105 -9.99 63.45 -5.14
CA VAL A 105 -10.89 62.46 -4.53
C VAL A 105 -12.35 62.85 -4.82
N GLY A 106 -12.95 62.16 -5.80
CA GLY A 106 -14.41 62.05 -5.92
C GLY A 106 -14.92 60.83 -5.15
N PRO A 107 -16.15 60.85 -4.61
CA PRO A 107 -16.68 59.72 -3.87
C PRO A 107 -16.98 58.58 -4.84
N ALA A 108 -16.23 57.48 -4.74
CA ALA A 108 -16.58 56.24 -5.39
C ALA A 108 -17.89 55.73 -4.77
N SER A 109 -18.96 55.78 -5.55
CA SER A 109 -20.27 55.22 -5.22
C SER A 109 -20.13 53.78 -4.73
N ALA A 110 -20.75 53.49 -3.59
CA ALA A 110 -20.92 52.14 -3.08
C ALA A 110 -21.63 51.29 -4.15
N ALA A 111 -20.90 50.34 -4.74
CA ALA A 111 -21.50 49.26 -5.49
C ALA A 111 -22.43 48.47 -4.54
N PRO A 112 -23.64 48.08 -4.99
CA PRO A 112 -24.54 47.33 -4.14
C PRO A 112 -23.87 46.01 -3.78
N ALA A 113 -23.80 45.73 -2.47
CA ALA A 113 -23.33 44.47 -1.94
C ALA A 113 -24.18 43.34 -2.56
N ALA A 114 -23.63 42.69 -3.58
CA ALA A 114 -24.19 41.46 -4.13
C ALA A 114 -24.45 40.52 -2.96
N GLY A 115 -25.72 40.22 -2.72
CA GLY A 115 -26.19 39.41 -1.61
C GLY A 115 -25.48 38.06 -1.59
N ARG A 116 -24.44 37.94 -0.77
CA ARG A 116 -23.75 36.68 -0.50
C ARG A 116 -24.64 35.93 0.48
N ASN A 117 -25.51 35.09 -0.05
CA ASN A 117 -26.43 34.31 0.75
C ASN A 117 -25.64 33.34 1.67
N PRO A 118 -25.60 33.55 3.00
CA PRO A 118 -24.74 32.78 3.90
C PRO A 118 -25.11 31.29 3.92
N ALA A 119 -26.38 30.97 3.70
CA ALA A 119 -26.88 29.59 3.59
C ALA A 119 -26.18 28.79 2.48
N LEU A 120 -25.84 29.43 1.35
CA LEU A 120 -25.14 28.76 0.24
C LEU A 120 -23.68 28.44 0.57
N ARG A 121 -23.04 29.24 1.45
CA ARG A 121 -21.69 28.97 1.97
C ARG A 121 -21.68 27.79 2.95
N PHE A 122 -22.66 27.74 3.85
CA PHE A 122 -22.79 26.63 4.81
C PHE A 122 -23.13 25.29 4.13
N ALA A 123 -24.02 25.29 3.14
CA ALA A 123 -24.35 24.07 2.38
C ALA A 123 -23.15 23.56 1.55
N LYS A 124 -22.43 24.46 0.86
CA LYS A 124 -21.19 24.11 0.15
C LYS A 124 -20.13 23.57 1.09
N ASN A 125 -19.93 24.17 2.25
CA ASN A 125 -18.97 23.68 3.25
C ASN A 125 -19.38 22.32 3.83
N ARG A 126 -20.68 22.00 3.95
CA ARG A 126 -21.15 20.69 4.43
C ARG A 126 -21.01 19.58 3.39
N ILE A 127 -21.20 19.91 2.12
CA ILE A 127 -20.99 18.96 1.01
C ILE A 127 -19.50 18.73 0.83
N LEU A 128 -18.68 19.79 0.81
CA LEU A 128 -17.22 19.69 0.75
C LEU A 128 -16.65 18.95 1.95
N SER A 129 -17.14 19.21 3.17
CA SER A 129 -16.68 18.47 4.35
C SER A 129 -17.09 17.00 4.32
N ARG A 130 -18.28 16.65 3.83
CA ARG A 130 -18.70 15.25 3.64
C ARG A 130 -17.95 14.54 2.53
N LEU A 131 -17.65 15.22 1.42
CA LEU A 131 -16.85 14.67 0.32
C LEU A 131 -15.38 14.48 0.72
N VAL A 132 -14.82 15.42 1.51
CA VAL A 132 -13.49 15.29 2.12
C VAL A 132 -13.48 14.21 3.20
N SER A 133 -14.58 14.00 3.95
CA SER A 133 -14.68 12.87 4.88
C SER A 133 -14.83 11.52 4.18
N ALA A 134 -15.37 11.47 2.96
CA ALA A 134 -15.52 10.23 2.18
C ALA A 134 -14.24 9.84 1.44
N SER A 135 -13.45 10.81 0.97
CA SER A 135 -12.17 10.56 0.29
C SER A 135 -11.10 10.16 1.32
N GLY A 136 -10.55 8.96 1.20
CA GLY A 136 -9.49 8.45 2.06
C GLY A 136 -8.25 8.06 1.26
N GLU A 137 -7.07 8.18 1.86
CA GLU A 137 -5.84 7.68 1.26
C GLU A 137 -5.22 6.60 2.15
N ILE A 138 -4.70 5.53 1.53
CA ILE A 138 -3.94 4.48 2.20
C ILE A 138 -2.52 4.55 1.68
N LEU A 139 -1.56 4.68 2.59
CA LEU A 139 -0.15 4.78 2.25
C LEU A 139 0.55 3.45 2.44
N VAL A 140 1.19 2.93 1.40
CA VAL A 140 1.96 1.68 1.46
C VAL A 140 3.46 1.96 1.38
N VAL A 141 4.22 1.46 2.34
CA VAL A 141 5.64 1.84 2.53
C VAL A 141 6.55 0.61 2.49
N CYS A 142 7.63 0.71 1.71
CA CYS A 142 8.75 -0.24 1.74
C CYS A 142 10.10 0.52 1.74
N THR A 143 11.20 -0.14 1.37
CA THR A 143 12.54 0.48 1.37
C THR A 143 12.67 1.56 0.29
N ALA A 144 12.64 1.16 -0.99
CA ALA A 144 12.98 2.02 -2.13
C ALA A 144 11.80 2.39 -3.03
N ASN A 145 10.58 1.90 -2.76
CA ASN A 145 9.37 2.14 -3.56
C ASN A 145 9.46 1.72 -5.04
N ILE A 146 10.17 0.61 -5.32
CA ILE A 146 10.33 0.05 -6.67
C ILE A 146 9.93 -1.42 -6.80
N CYS A 147 9.68 -2.13 -5.68
CA CYS A 147 9.32 -3.55 -5.69
C CYS A 147 8.02 -3.82 -4.95
N ARG A 148 8.09 -3.93 -3.61
CA ARG A 148 6.98 -4.39 -2.77
C ARG A 148 5.83 -3.39 -2.68
N SER A 149 6.10 -2.14 -2.27
CA SER A 149 5.03 -1.15 -2.07
C SER A 149 4.26 -0.76 -3.34
N PRO A 150 4.86 -0.66 -4.54
CA PRO A 150 4.10 -0.47 -5.78
C PRO A 150 3.18 -1.65 -6.10
N MET A 151 3.66 -2.89 -5.91
CA MET A 151 2.84 -4.07 -6.15
C MET A 151 1.64 -4.13 -5.20
N ALA A 152 1.91 -3.97 -3.90
CA ALA A 152 0.91 -3.96 -2.85
C ALA A 152 -0.14 -2.86 -3.04
N ALA A 153 0.29 -1.64 -3.42
CA ALA A 153 -0.62 -0.54 -3.66
C ALA A 153 -1.57 -0.81 -4.84
N ALA A 154 -1.05 -1.34 -5.95
CA ALA A 154 -1.86 -1.63 -7.12
C ALA A 154 -2.87 -2.77 -6.86
N LEU A 155 -2.43 -3.83 -6.16
CA LEU A 155 -3.29 -4.94 -5.76
C LEU A 155 -4.40 -4.48 -4.81
N LEU A 156 -4.05 -3.71 -3.77
CA LEU A 156 -5.03 -3.19 -2.82
C LEU A 156 -5.98 -2.20 -3.49
N GLN A 157 -5.49 -1.31 -4.35
CA GLN A 157 -6.35 -0.38 -5.11
C GLN A 157 -7.39 -1.16 -5.93
N HIS A 158 -6.97 -2.22 -6.62
CA HIS A 158 -7.88 -3.06 -7.38
C HIS A 158 -8.93 -3.75 -6.49
N ALA A 159 -8.54 -4.20 -5.30
CA ALA A 159 -9.47 -4.77 -4.33
C ALA A 159 -10.47 -3.76 -3.78
N LEU A 160 -10.07 -2.51 -3.57
CA LEU A 160 -10.98 -1.46 -3.07
C LEU A 160 -12.02 -1.04 -4.12
N LEU A 161 -11.71 -1.12 -5.42
CA LEU A 161 -12.64 -0.71 -6.50
C LEU A 161 -13.94 -1.52 -6.55
N VAL A 162 -13.95 -2.75 -6.00
CA VAL A 162 -15.11 -3.64 -5.95
C VAL A 162 -15.88 -3.57 -4.63
N GLU A 163 -15.39 -2.79 -3.66
CA GLU A 163 -16.06 -2.57 -2.39
C GLU A 163 -17.14 -1.48 -2.50
N ASP A 164 -17.97 -1.36 -1.47
CA ASP A 164 -18.93 -0.26 -1.34
C ASP A 164 -18.24 1.04 -0.86
N GLU A 165 -18.94 2.16 -1.00
CA GLU A 165 -18.48 3.43 -0.42
C GLU A 165 -18.42 3.33 1.12
N PRO A 166 -17.44 3.98 1.78
CA PRO A 166 -16.47 4.90 1.19
C PRO A 166 -15.20 4.24 0.65
N LEU A 167 -15.00 2.93 0.82
CA LEU A 167 -13.74 2.26 0.46
C LEU A 167 -13.44 2.37 -1.03
N LYS A 168 -14.47 2.29 -1.87
CA LYS A 168 -14.34 2.44 -3.32
C LYS A 168 -13.71 3.75 -3.76
N SER A 169 -13.99 4.84 -3.04
CA SER A 169 -13.43 6.16 -3.34
C SER A 169 -12.05 6.40 -2.72
N TRP A 170 -11.53 5.44 -1.94
CA TRP A 170 -10.21 5.56 -1.36
C TRP A 170 -9.10 5.30 -2.38
N LYS A 171 -8.04 6.08 -2.27
CA LYS A 171 -6.84 5.95 -3.09
C LYS A 171 -5.76 5.21 -2.32
N VAL A 172 -5.03 4.34 -3.00
CA VAL A 172 -3.86 3.68 -2.45
C VAL A 172 -2.61 4.27 -3.10
N VAL A 173 -1.79 4.92 -2.29
CA VAL A 173 -0.52 5.52 -2.70
C VAL A 173 0.62 4.71 -2.12
N SER A 174 1.79 4.74 -2.77
CA SER A 174 2.98 4.07 -2.25
C SER A 174 4.17 5.01 -2.13
N ALA A 175 5.04 4.72 -1.17
CA ALA A 175 6.27 5.46 -0.92
C ALA A 175 7.37 4.53 -0.37
N GLY A 176 8.54 5.08 -0.12
CA GLY A 176 9.63 4.35 0.52
C GLY A 176 10.44 5.20 1.48
N VAL A 177 10.91 4.58 2.56
CA VAL A 177 11.67 5.24 3.64
C VAL A 177 13.04 5.77 3.20
N VAL A 178 13.62 5.16 2.16
CA VAL A 178 14.89 5.56 1.55
C VAL A 178 14.77 5.65 0.02
N ALA A 179 13.56 5.89 -0.47
CA ALA A 179 13.31 5.97 -1.90
C ALA A 179 13.91 7.24 -2.50
N ARG A 180 14.59 7.10 -3.64
CA ARG A 180 14.88 8.23 -4.52
C ARG A 180 13.64 8.57 -5.33
N ARG A 181 13.46 9.82 -5.69
CA ARG A 181 12.32 10.24 -6.52
C ARG A 181 12.59 9.90 -7.99
N GLY A 182 11.63 9.25 -8.65
CA GLY A 182 11.63 9.05 -10.09
C GLY A 182 12.26 7.75 -10.59
N ASP A 183 12.76 6.88 -9.72
CA ASP A 183 13.26 5.57 -10.13
C ASP A 183 12.09 4.75 -10.70
N ALA A 184 12.38 4.00 -11.76
CA ALA A 184 11.41 3.09 -12.36
C ALA A 184 11.16 1.89 -11.45
N VAL A 185 9.95 1.36 -11.51
CA VAL A 185 9.60 0.09 -10.87
C VAL A 185 10.46 -1.06 -11.44
N SER A 186 10.76 -2.07 -10.61
CA SER A 186 11.48 -3.26 -11.04
C SER A 186 10.73 -3.98 -12.16
N ALA A 187 11.45 -4.39 -13.20
CA ALA A 187 10.89 -5.14 -14.32
C ALA A 187 10.20 -6.43 -13.85
N ASN A 188 10.74 -7.10 -12.83
CA ASN A 188 10.13 -8.30 -12.26
C ASN A 188 8.82 -7.99 -11.54
N SER A 189 8.69 -6.84 -10.87
CA SER A 189 7.42 -6.41 -10.27
C SER A 189 6.35 -6.14 -11.32
N VAL A 190 6.74 -5.52 -12.44
CA VAL A 190 5.83 -5.32 -13.59
C VAL A 190 5.40 -6.68 -14.15
N ALA A 191 6.35 -7.60 -14.37
CA ALA A 191 6.05 -8.93 -14.90
C ALA A 191 5.13 -9.74 -13.96
N ALA A 192 5.37 -9.71 -12.66
CA ALA A 192 4.58 -10.42 -11.66
C ALA A 192 3.12 -9.92 -11.62
N LEU A 193 2.89 -8.61 -11.72
CA LEU A 193 1.54 -8.04 -11.76
C LEU A 193 0.84 -8.15 -13.11
N LYS A 194 1.59 -8.09 -14.22
CA LYS A 194 1.01 -8.31 -15.56
C LYS A 194 0.34 -9.68 -15.67
N LYS A 195 0.85 -10.71 -14.98
CA LYS A 195 0.22 -12.03 -14.91
C LYS A 195 -1.17 -12.03 -14.27
N VAL A 196 -1.49 -11.04 -13.44
CA VAL A 196 -2.83 -10.85 -12.84
C VAL A 196 -3.59 -9.69 -13.48
N GLY A 197 -3.15 -9.22 -14.65
CA GLY A 197 -3.84 -8.19 -15.43
C GLY A 197 -3.61 -6.74 -14.95
N ILE A 198 -2.64 -6.50 -14.07
CA ILE A 198 -2.35 -5.16 -13.54
C ILE A 198 -1.02 -4.67 -14.10
N ASP A 199 -1.01 -3.47 -14.69
CA ASP A 199 0.22 -2.83 -15.15
C ASP A 199 0.65 -1.69 -14.21
N ILE A 200 1.89 -1.78 -13.72
CA ILE A 200 2.53 -0.76 -12.88
C ILE A 200 3.74 -0.11 -13.55
N SER A 201 3.94 -0.32 -14.86
CA SER A 201 5.07 0.25 -15.62
C SER A 201 5.15 1.79 -15.55
N GLY A 202 4.01 2.45 -15.36
CA GLY A 202 3.90 3.89 -15.16
C GLY A 202 4.32 4.38 -13.76
N HIS A 203 4.47 3.48 -12.77
CA HIS A 203 4.85 3.85 -11.41
C HIS A 203 6.24 4.49 -11.37
N ARG A 204 6.38 5.51 -10.52
CA ARG A 204 7.66 6.17 -10.24
C ARG A 204 7.85 6.24 -8.74
N SER A 205 9.05 5.89 -8.29
CA SER A 205 9.35 5.89 -6.87
C SER A 205 9.27 7.30 -6.28
N GLN A 206 8.89 7.38 -5.01
CA GLN A 206 8.88 8.63 -4.25
C GLN A 206 9.23 8.38 -2.78
N PRO A 207 9.99 9.30 -2.14
CA PRO A 207 10.23 9.25 -0.71
C PRO A 207 8.92 9.45 0.06
N VAL A 208 8.83 8.80 1.23
CA VAL A 208 7.76 9.08 2.19
C VAL A 208 7.95 10.50 2.74
N THR A 209 6.84 11.24 2.87
CA THR A 209 6.84 12.59 3.46
C THR A 209 5.80 12.67 4.58
N GLN A 210 5.94 13.67 5.46
CA GLN A 210 4.98 13.88 6.55
C GLN A 210 3.58 14.15 6.02
N GLU A 211 3.45 14.90 4.93
CA GLU A 211 2.16 15.23 4.33
C GLU A 211 1.41 13.96 3.86
N MET A 212 2.14 12.99 3.30
CA MET A 212 1.54 11.70 2.91
C MET A 212 1.05 10.92 4.13
N MET A 213 1.78 10.98 5.24
CA MET A 213 1.41 10.32 6.49
C MET A 213 0.20 10.99 7.14
N ASP A 214 0.11 12.32 7.09
CA ASP A 214 -0.99 13.10 7.65
C ASP A 214 -2.29 12.92 6.85
N GLN A 215 -2.18 12.75 5.53
CA GLN A 215 -3.32 12.49 4.64
C GLN A 215 -3.83 11.05 4.71
N ALA A 216 -2.96 10.11 5.08
CA ALA A 216 -3.30 8.70 5.11
C ALA A 216 -4.24 8.35 6.28
N LYS A 217 -5.32 7.64 5.96
CA LYS A 217 -6.20 6.97 6.94
C LYS A 217 -5.47 5.83 7.65
N ALA A 218 -4.63 5.11 6.90
CA ALA A 218 -3.74 4.08 7.42
C ALA A 218 -2.44 4.00 6.62
N VAL A 219 -1.36 3.66 7.32
CA VAL A 219 -0.03 3.44 6.77
C VAL A 219 0.31 1.96 6.91
N LEU A 220 0.62 1.31 5.78
CA LEU A 220 0.88 -0.12 5.68
C LEU A 220 2.35 -0.36 5.32
N CYS A 221 3.10 -0.95 6.25
CA CYS A 221 4.51 -1.24 6.12
C CYS A 221 4.75 -2.69 5.66
N MET A 222 5.81 -2.93 4.89
CA MET A 222 6.15 -4.30 4.46
C MET A 222 6.85 -5.12 5.55
N THR A 223 7.53 -4.48 6.51
CA THR A 223 8.29 -5.13 7.60
C THR A 223 8.27 -4.26 8.85
N GLU A 224 8.58 -4.82 10.03
CA GLU A 224 8.68 -4.02 11.26
C GLU A 224 9.82 -3.00 11.18
N SER A 225 10.90 -3.31 10.46
CA SER A 225 11.97 -2.33 10.24
C SER A 225 11.48 -1.08 9.50
N HIS A 226 10.59 -1.23 8.51
CA HIS A 226 9.98 -0.08 7.84
C HIS A 226 9.10 0.72 8.79
N ARG A 227 8.31 0.04 9.62
CA ARG A 227 7.45 0.68 10.63
C ARG A 227 8.28 1.45 11.64
N ALA A 228 9.35 0.87 12.16
CA ALA A 228 10.27 1.52 13.08
C ALA A 228 10.93 2.76 12.46
N MET A 229 11.45 2.64 11.22
CA MET A 229 12.04 3.78 10.51
C MET A 229 11.04 4.90 10.28
N LEU A 230 9.80 4.56 9.91
CA LEU A 230 8.74 5.52 9.68
C LEU A 230 8.37 6.26 10.97
N LEU A 231 8.24 5.56 12.09
CA LEU A 231 7.94 6.18 13.39
C LEU A 231 9.05 7.09 13.91
N VAL A 232 10.31 6.83 13.54
CA VAL A 232 11.44 7.72 13.87
C VAL A 232 11.42 8.99 13.03
N GLN A 233 10.96 8.91 11.77
CA GLN A 233 10.91 10.05 10.85
C GLN A 233 9.65 10.91 11.03
N ALA A 234 8.57 10.34 11.57
CA ALA A 234 7.27 10.99 11.66
C ALA A 234 7.11 11.88 12.90
N ASP A 235 6.65 13.11 12.69
CA ASP A 235 6.26 14.04 13.76
C ASP A 235 5.06 14.91 13.33
N PRO A 236 3.84 14.66 13.85
CA PRO A 236 3.49 13.60 14.79
C PRO A 236 3.45 12.21 14.13
N ALA A 237 3.56 11.16 14.96
CA ALA A 237 3.41 9.79 14.48
C ALA A 237 1.97 9.51 13.98
N PRO A 238 1.81 8.84 12.83
CA PRO A 238 0.50 8.47 12.31
C PRO A 238 -0.22 7.52 13.26
N ARG A 239 -1.56 7.66 13.36
CA ARG A 239 -2.37 6.89 14.32
C ARG A 239 -2.50 5.40 13.96
N HIS A 240 -2.57 5.10 12.67
CA HIS A 240 -2.87 3.76 12.16
C HIS A 240 -1.70 3.25 11.32
N VAL A 241 -0.65 2.75 11.99
CA VAL A 241 0.53 2.18 11.34
C VAL A 241 0.60 0.69 11.59
N HIS A 242 0.45 -0.08 10.52
CA HIS A 242 0.33 -1.54 10.55
C HIS A 242 1.25 -2.21 9.54
N LEU A 243 1.52 -3.50 9.72
CA LEU A 243 2.10 -4.33 8.67
C LEU A 243 1.04 -4.69 7.61
N PHE A 244 1.47 -4.86 6.36
CA PHE A 244 0.58 -5.21 5.27
C PHE A 244 -0.16 -6.54 5.50
N ARG A 245 0.50 -7.51 6.16
CA ARG A 245 -0.07 -8.80 6.54
C ARG A 245 -0.40 -8.90 8.03
N GLU A 246 -0.58 -7.78 8.75
CA GLU A 246 -0.83 -7.81 10.21
C GLU A 246 -2.13 -8.53 10.60
N PHE A 247 -3.13 -8.47 9.72
CA PHE A 247 -4.50 -8.95 10.00
C PHE A 247 -4.77 -10.37 9.50
N ILE A 248 -3.76 -11.09 9.00
CA ILE A 248 -3.93 -12.49 8.62
C ILE A 248 -4.22 -13.33 9.89
N PRO A 249 -5.14 -14.31 9.82
CA PRO A 249 -5.44 -15.15 10.98
C PRO A 249 -4.29 -16.13 11.26
N GLY A 250 -4.08 -16.46 12.54
CA GLY A 250 -3.10 -17.46 12.99
C GLY A 250 -1.68 -16.92 13.15
N ASP A 251 -0.71 -17.83 13.17
CA ASP A 251 0.71 -17.57 13.42
C ASP A 251 1.52 -17.42 12.11
N ALA A 252 0.85 -17.10 11.01
CA ALA A 252 1.53 -16.90 9.72
C ALA A 252 2.45 -15.68 9.75
N GLU A 253 3.50 -15.72 8.94
CA GLU A 253 4.48 -14.63 8.82
C GLU A 253 3.79 -13.33 8.37
N ARG A 254 4.05 -12.27 9.12
CA ARG A 254 3.41 -10.95 8.96
C ARG A 254 4.26 -10.00 8.13
N GLU A 255 5.56 -10.26 8.06
CA GLU A 255 6.46 -9.49 7.22
C GLU A 255 6.50 -10.02 5.79
N ILE A 256 6.63 -9.11 4.83
CA ILE A 256 6.83 -9.45 3.42
C ILE A 256 8.32 -9.33 3.10
N GLY A 257 8.94 -10.47 2.82
CA GLY A 257 10.35 -10.60 2.46
C GLY A 257 10.71 -9.76 1.22
N ASP A 258 11.96 -9.31 1.13
CA ASP A 258 12.41 -8.47 0.01
C ASP A 258 12.75 -9.29 -1.23
N PRO A 259 12.03 -9.15 -2.37
CA PRO A 259 12.35 -9.89 -3.58
C PRO A 259 13.49 -9.27 -4.39
N PHE A 260 14.03 -8.12 -3.98
CA PHE A 260 15.01 -7.36 -4.75
C PHE A 260 16.25 -8.19 -5.13
N GLY A 261 16.60 -8.20 -6.42
CA GLY A 261 17.73 -8.97 -6.96
C GLY A 261 17.46 -10.47 -7.15
N GLY A 262 16.29 -10.97 -6.74
CA GLY A 262 15.88 -12.35 -6.92
C GLY A 262 15.26 -12.66 -8.29
N PRO A 263 15.00 -13.96 -8.56
CA PRO A 263 14.30 -14.40 -9.77
C PRO A 263 12.83 -13.98 -9.76
N LEU A 264 12.18 -13.99 -10.93
CA LEU A 264 10.76 -13.65 -11.07
C LEU A 264 9.84 -14.48 -10.15
N SER A 265 10.15 -15.75 -9.91
CA SER A 265 9.38 -16.61 -9.01
C SER A 265 9.30 -16.08 -7.58
N LEU A 266 10.33 -15.39 -7.10
CA LEU A 266 10.31 -14.77 -5.77
C LEU A 266 9.36 -13.55 -5.73
N TYR A 267 9.33 -12.77 -6.81
CA TYR A 267 8.37 -11.66 -6.94
C TYR A 267 6.91 -12.17 -7.00
N GLU A 268 6.70 -13.33 -7.62
CA GLU A 268 5.39 -13.99 -7.69
C GLU A 268 4.95 -14.52 -6.33
N ALA A 269 5.85 -15.17 -5.59
CA ALA A 269 5.57 -15.58 -4.22
C ALA A 269 5.17 -14.38 -3.33
N VAL A 270 5.94 -13.29 -3.41
CA VAL A 270 5.64 -12.04 -2.68
C VAL A 270 4.30 -11.43 -3.11
N ARG A 271 3.96 -11.47 -4.40
CA ARG A 271 2.63 -11.04 -4.89
C ARG A 271 1.53 -11.90 -4.28
N ASP A 272 1.71 -13.22 -4.24
CA ASP A 272 0.70 -14.16 -3.76
C ASP A 272 0.49 -14.00 -2.25
N GLU A 273 1.57 -13.74 -1.49
CA GLU A 273 1.48 -13.30 -0.10
C GLU A 273 0.67 -12.01 0.06
N MET A 274 0.85 -11.01 -0.81
CA MET A 274 0.03 -9.80 -0.75
C MET A 274 -1.44 -10.09 -1.04
N VAL A 275 -1.72 -10.93 -2.04
CA VAL A 275 -3.09 -11.30 -2.44
C VAL A 275 -3.81 -12.04 -1.30
N GLU A 276 -3.10 -12.93 -0.61
CA GLU A 276 -3.63 -13.66 0.56
C GLU A 276 -4.09 -12.71 1.68
N SER A 277 -3.37 -11.61 1.93
CA SER A 277 -3.69 -10.71 3.04
C SER A 277 -4.76 -9.66 2.73
N ILE A 278 -5.07 -9.43 1.45
CA ILE A 278 -6.05 -8.40 1.02
C ILE A 278 -7.42 -8.56 1.71
N PRO A 279 -8.05 -9.75 1.81
CA PRO A 279 -9.37 -9.86 2.42
C PRO A 279 -9.41 -9.42 3.88
N SER A 280 -8.41 -9.80 4.67
CA SER A 280 -8.27 -9.38 6.06
C SER A 280 -8.01 -7.88 6.18
N LEU A 281 -7.18 -7.35 5.28
CA LEU A 281 -6.86 -5.92 5.25
C LEU A 281 -8.09 -5.09 4.89
N VAL A 282 -8.86 -5.48 3.87
CA VAL A 282 -10.12 -4.82 3.50
C VAL A 282 -11.12 -4.84 4.67
N LYS A 283 -11.22 -5.96 5.40
CA LYS A 283 -12.05 -6.04 6.61
C LYS A 283 -11.65 -5.00 7.67
N TYR A 284 -10.35 -4.82 7.89
CA TYR A 284 -9.86 -3.77 8.79
C TYR A 284 -10.19 -2.37 8.27
N LEU A 285 -9.97 -2.10 6.98
CA LEU A 285 -10.27 -0.80 6.38
C LEU A 285 -11.76 -0.44 6.44
N ARG A 286 -12.67 -1.42 6.32
CA ARG A 286 -14.11 -1.22 6.58
C ARG A 286 -14.37 -0.75 8.01
N GLY A 287 -13.63 -1.26 8.99
CA GLY A 287 -13.72 -0.82 10.39
C GLY A 287 -13.22 0.61 10.62
N LEU A 288 -12.30 1.11 9.78
CA LEU A 288 -11.86 2.52 9.83
C LEU A 288 -12.84 3.48 9.14
N ALA A 289 -13.64 2.97 8.22
CA ALA A 289 -14.63 3.74 7.47
C ALA A 289 -15.97 3.90 8.20
N ALA A 290 -16.26 3.00 9.15
CA ALA A 290 -17.48 2.97 9.96
C ALA A 290 -17.45 4.02 11.09
#